data_AF-A0AAQ1GL52-F1
#
_entry.id   AF-A0AAQ1GL52-F1
#
_cell.length_a   1.000
_cell.length_b   1.000
_cell.length_c   1.000
_cell.angle_alpha   90.00
_cell.angle_beta   90.00
_cell.angle_gamma   90.00
#
_symmetry.space_group_name_H-M   'P 1'
#
loop_
_entity.id
_entity.type
_entity.pdbx_description
1 polymer ?
#
loop_
_entity_poly.entity_id
_entity_poly.type
_entity_poly.pdbx_seq_one_letter_code
_entity_poly.pdbx_strand_id
1 'polypeptide(L)'
;MACRQLASGNGSPTGFAQLFEAIYCTYFVHFATEGRYGLEMFREAERELGECYTRAKAEGRFDTVPGGMAAIQKVLLLRDEQFRTVPSHFLDAAQERFLRYVRSDGDDSPIVSEPDCENSPSL
;
A
#
# COMPACT_ATOMS: atom_id res chain seq x y z
N MET A 1 -4.30 -14.85 1.97
CA MET A 1 -3.60 -15.62 3.01
C MET A 1 -2.59 -14.77 3.79
N ALA A 2 -1.78 -13.93 3.14
CA ALA A 2 -0.77 -13.07 3.79
C ALA A 2 -1.29 -12.18 4.93
N CYS A 3 -2.40 -11.45 4.75
CA CYS A 3 -3.00 -10.61 5.81
C CYS A 3 -3.39 -11.42 7.06
N ARG A 4 -3.91 -12.64 6.89
CA ARG A 4 -4.27 -13.53 8.00
C ARG A 4 -3.03 -14.05 8.73
N GLN A 5 -1.97 -14.35 8.00
CA GLN A 5 -0.68 -14.77 8.58
C GLN A 5 -0.07 -13.63 9.41
N LEU A 6 -0.09 -12.41 8.86
CA LEU A 6 0.34 -11.20 9.56
C LEU A 6 -0.48 -10.96 10.84
N ALA A 7 -1.81 -11.10 10.77
CA ALA A 7 -2.69 -10.98 11.93
C ALA A 7 -2.41 -12.02 13.05
N SER A 8 -1.84 -13.17 12.68
CA SER A 8 -1.45 -14.23 13.63
C SER A 8 0.00 -14.16 14.09
N GLY A 9 0.75 -13.12 13.72
CA GLY A 9 2.18 -13.00 14.02
C GLY A 9 3.09 -13.98 13.26
N ASN A 10 2.57 -14.65 12.23
CA ASN A 10 3.28 -15.63 11.39
C ASN A 10 3.61 -15.04 10.01
N GLY A 11 3.99 -13.75 9.97
CA GLY A 11 4.39 -13.09 8.73
C GLY A 11 5.57 -13.79 8.06
N SER A 12 5.70 -13.62 6.75
CA SER A 12 6.86 -14.10 5.99
C SER A 12 7.33 -13.01 5.03
N PRO A 13 8.63 -12.93 4.68
CA PRO A 13 9.13 -11.91 3.74
C PRO A 13 8.35 -11.87 2.42
N THR A 14 7.98 -13.04 1.89
CA THR A 14 7.13 -13.16 0.70
C THR A 14 5.72 -12.62 0.96
N GLY A 15 5.16 -12.85 2.14
CA GLY A 15 3.87 -12.28 2.55
C GLY A 15 3.91 -10.75 2.64
N PHE A 16 5.00 -10.15 3.13
CA PHE A 16 5.16 -8.69 3.12
C PHE A 16 5.26 -8.15 1.70
N ALA A 17 6.06 -8.78 0.83
CA ALA A 17 6.16 -8.37 -0.57
C ALA A 17 4.79 -8.40 -1.27
N GLN A 18 3.99 -9.45 -1.04
CA GLN A 18 2.62 -9.56 -1.57
C GLN A 18 1.68 -8.47 -1.03
N LEU A 19 1.84 -8.07 0.23
CA LEU A 19 1.04 -7.00 0.82
C LEU A 19 1.44 -5.61 0.30
N PHE A 20 2.73 -5.34 0.12
CA PHE A 20 3.20 -4.10 -0.51
C PHE A 20 2.75 -4.00 -1.96
N GLU A 21 2.88 -5.08 -2.73
CA GLU A 21 2.35 -5.17 -4.09
C GLU A 21 0.84 -4.89 -4.11
N ALA A 22 0.08 -5.51 -3.21
CA ALA A 22 -1.35 -5.27 -3.12
C ALA A 22 -1.66 -3.79 -2.80
N ILE A 23 -0.96 -3.17 -1.85
CA ILE A 23 -1.18 -1.77 -1.48
C ILE A 23 -0.87 -0.84 -2.67
N TYR A 24 0.30 -0.98 -3.29
CA TYR A 24 0.73 -0.07 -4.36
C TYR A 24 -0.06 -0.27 -5.64
N CYS A 25 -0.36 -1.50 -6.07
CA CYS A 25 -1.18 -1.71 -7.25
C CYS A 25 -2.61 -1.17 -7.04
N THR A 26 -3.21 -1.40 -5.87
CA THR A 26 -4.55 -0.87 -5.56
C THR A 26 -4.55 0.66 -5.54
N TYR A 27 -3.50 1.27 -4.99
CA TYR A 27 -3.29 2.72 -5.02
C TYR A 27 -3.15 3.25 -6.44
N PHE A 28 -2.35 2.61 -7.31
CA PHE A 28 -2.17 3.08 -8.69
C PHE A 28 -3.46 3.00 -9.50
N VAL A 29 -4.25 1.95 -9.32
CA VAL A 29 -5.58 1.85 -9.92
C VAL A 29 -6.48 2.97 -9.39
N HIS A 30 -6.56 3.11 -8.07
CA HIS A 30 -7.39 4.14 -7.41
C HIS A 30 -7.01 5.55 -7.88
N PHE A 31 -5.71 5.85 -7.95
CA PHE A 31 -5.22 7.13 -8.43
C PHE A 31 -5.59 7.37 -9.91
N ALA A 32 -5.59 6.33 -10.74
CA ALA A 32 -5.94 6.43 -12.14
C ALA A 32 -7.46 6.59 -12.38
N THR A 33 -8.30 6.06 -11.50
CA THR A 33 -9.76 6.09 -11.64
C THR A 33 -10.43 7.23 -10.85
N GLU A 34 -9.98 7.46 -9.62
CA GLU A 34 -10.57 8.40 -8.65
C GLU A 34 -9.66 9.60 -8.36
N GLY A 35 -8.40 9.59 -8.79
CA GLY A 35 -7.46 10.69 -8.53
C GLY A 35 -6.96 10.70 -7.07
N ARG A 36 -6.89 11.90 -6.46
CA ARG A 36 -6.25 12.12 -5.14
C ARG A 36 -7.19 11.99 -3.94
N TYR A 37 -8.43 11.54 -4.13
CA TYR A 37 -9.39 11.44 -3.03
C TYR A 37 -9.17 10.15 -2.21
N GLY A 38 -9.38 10.23 -0.90
CA GLY A 38 -9.40 9.05 -0.03
C GLY A 38 -8.05 8.32 0.10
N LEU A 39 -6.93 9.02 -0.07
CA LEU A 39 -5.59 8.39 -0.04
C LEU A 39 -5.15 7.93 1.36
N GLU A 40 -5.81 8.41 2.41
CA GLU A 40 -5.40 8.17 3.80
C GLU A 40 -5.33 6.69 4.16
N MET A 41 -6.27 5.87 3.69
CA MET A 41 -6.24 4.43 3.96
C MET A 41 -5.01 3.73 3.35
N PHE A 42 -4.48 4.25 2.24
CA PHE A 42 -3.26 3.70 1.63
C PHE A 42 -2.03 4.12 2.42
N ARG A 43 -1.98 5.38 2.89
CA ARG A 43 -0.89 5.90 3.73
C ARG A 43 -0.82 5.15 5.06
N GLU A 44 -1.97 4.99 5.73
CA GLU A 44 -2.07 4.21 6.96
C GLU A 44 -1.62 2.76 6.72
N ALA A 45 -2.09 2.11 5.66
CA ALA A 45 -1.71 0.73 5.36
C ALA A 45 -0.20 0.57 5.06
N GLU A 46 0.39 1.50 4.29
CA GLU A 46 1.82 1.48 3.95
C GLU A 46 2.69 1.69 5.19
N ARG A 47 2.40 2.74 5.98
CA ARG A 47 3.17 3.05 7.20
C ARG A 47 3.20 1.85 8.14
N GLU A 48 2.04 1.28 8.41
CA GLU A 48 1.87 0.19 9.37
C GLU A 48 2.55 -1.09 8.89
N LEU A 49 2.48 -1.38 7.58
CA LEU A 49 3.18 -2.52 7.00
C LEU A 49 4.71 -2.30 7.00
N GLY A 50 5.19 -1.08 6.74
CA GLY A 50 6.60 -0.69 6.78
C GLY A 50 7.21 -0.76 8.18
N GLU A 51 6.50 -0.25 9.18
CA GLU A 51 6.90 -0.38 10.59
C GLU A 51 6.94 -1.85 11.02
N CYS A 52 5.92 -2.64 10.65
CA CYS A 52 5.90 -4.06 10.93
C CYS A 52 7.06 -4.81 10.26
N TYR A 53 7.36 -4.50 9.00
CA TYR A 53 8.49 -5.10 8.28
C TYR A 53 9.84 -4.74 8.91
N THR A 54 10.00 -3.50 9.37
CA THR A 54 11.21 -3.02 10.03
C THR A 54 11.42 -3.73 11.37
N ARG A 55 10.37 -3.85 12.19
CA ARG A 55 10.40 -4.62 13.44
C ARG A 55 10.66 -6.11 13.19
N ALA A 56 10.03 -6.69 12.17
CA ALA A 56 10.26 -8.07 11.80
C ALA A 56 11.72 -8.34 11.41
N LYS A 57 12.36 -7.42 10.69
CA LYS A 57 13.80 -7.49 10.37
C LYS A 57 14.69 -7.39 11.61
N ALA A 58 14.36 -6.51 12.55
CA ALA A 58 15.18 -6.26 13.73
C ALA A 58 15.00 -7.32 14.83
N GLU A 59 13.77 -7.78 15.05
CA GLU A 59 13.37 -8.56 16.22
C GLU A 59 12.81 -9.95 15.88
N GLY A 60 12.57 -10.24 14.60
CA GLY A 60 11.89 -11.47 14.17
C GLY A 60 10.41 -11.54 14.55
N ARG A 61 9.82 -10.41 14.98
CA ARG A 61 8.43 -10.30 15.42
C ARG A 61 7.58 -9.61 14.38
N PHE A 62 6.47 -10.24 14.02
CA PHE A 62 5.53 -9.77 13.00
C PHE A 62 4.32 -9.06 13.59
N ASP A 63 4.48 -8.43 14.76
CA ASP A 63 3.38 -7.81 15.47
C ASP A 63 2.87 -6.60 14.68
N THR A 64 1.54 -6.49 14.61
CA THR A 64 0.82 -5.37 14.01
C THR A 64 -0.12 -4.77 15.04
N VAL A 65 -0.37 -3.46 14.95
CA VAL A 65 -1.39 -2.82 15.79
C VAL A 65 -2.78 -2.98 15.14
N PRO A 66 -3.87 -3.12 15.94
CA PRO A 66 -5.21 -3.35 15.41
C PRO A 66 -5.68 -2.31 14.38
N GLY A 67 -5.29 -1.04 14.56
CA GLY A 67 -5.63 0.05 13.63
C GLY A 67 -5.00 -0.13 12.24
N GLY A 68 -3.70 -0.45 12.18
CA GLY A 68 -3.01 -0.70 10.92
C GLY A 68 -3.52 -1.92 10.18
N MET A 69 -3.91 -2.98 10.90
CA MET A 69 -4.55 -4.14 10.29
C MET A 69 -5.89 -3.80 9.64
N ALA A 70 -6.66 -2.88 10.21
CA ALA A 70 -7.92 -2.43 9.61
C ALA A 70 -7.69 -1.67 8.30
N ALA A 71 -6.65 -0.81 8.22
CA ALA A 71 -6.29 -0.11 6.99
C ALA A 71 -5.85 -1.09 5.88
N ILE A 72 -4.97 -2.04 6.21
CA ILE A 72 -4.53 -3.09 5.26
C ILE A 72 -5.74 -3.89 4.76
N GLN A 73 -6.66 -4.28 5.64
CA GLN A 73 -7.87 -5.01 5.24
C GLN A 73 -8.77 -4.20 4.31
N LYS A 74 -8.97 -2.89 4.57
CA LYS A 74 -9.74 -2.01 3.68
C LYS A 74 -9.14 -1.96 2.28
N VAL A 75 -7.83 -1.82 2.17
CA VAL A 75 -7.14 -1.81 0.87
C VAL A 75 -7.30 -3.15 0.14
N LEU A 76 -7.23 -4.28 0.85
CA LEU A 76 -7.44 -5.60 0.23
C LEU A 76 -8.89 -5.79 -0.25
N LEU A 77 -9.88 -5.29 0.49
CA LEU A 77 -11.27 -5.32 0.05
C LEU A 77 -11.48 -4.44 -1.19
N LEU A 78 -10.86 -3.26 -1.23
CA LEU A 78 -10.90 -2.40 -2.42
C LEU A 78 -10.24 -3.08 -3.62
N ARG A 79 -9.12 -3.76 -3.42
CA ARG A 79 -8.44 -4.51 -4.48
C ARG A 79 -9.36 -5.57 -5.10
N ASP A 80 -10.05 -6.33 -4.27
CA ASP A 80 -11.02 -7.35 -4.72
C ASP A 80 -12.16 -6.70 -5.51
N GLU A 81 -12.60 -5.51 -5.11
CA GLU A 81 -13.62 -4.76 -5.84
C GLU A 81 -13.12 -4.23 -7.19
N GLN A 82 -11.88 -3.71 -7.24
CA GLN A 82 -11.25 -3.26 -8.48
C GLN A 82 -11.13 -4.40 -9.50
N PHE A 83 -10.79 -5.62 -9.06
CA PHE A 83 -10.78 -6.79 -9.94
C PHE A 83 -12.13 -7.12 -10.57
N ARG A 84 -13.24 -6.75 -9.92
CA ARG A 84 -14.60 -7.01 -10.43
C ARG A 84 -15.13 -5.89 -11.31
N THR A 85 -14.66 -4.66 -11.09
CA THR A 85 -15.32 -3.45 -11.61
C THR A 85 -14.46 -2.65 -12.59
N VAL A 86 -13.14 -2.72 -12.47
CA VAL A 86 -12.21 -1.91 -13.27
C VAL A 86 -11.79 -2.69 -14.51
N PRO A 87 -11.68 -2.04 -15.69
CA PRO A 87 -11.11 -2.66 -16.88
C PRO A 87 -9.69 -3.20 -16.67
N SER A 88 -9.38 -4.36 -17.26
CA SER A 88 -8.10 -5.06 -17.04
C SER A 88 -6.86 -4.21 -17.35
N HIS A 89 -6.94 -3.31 -18.33
CA HIS A 89 -5.80 -2.46 -18.71
C HIS A 89 -5.34 -1.52 -17.59
N PHE A 90 -6.21 -1.12 -16.66
CA PHE A 90 -5.79 -0.35 -15.48
C PHE A 90 -5.02 -1.23 -14.48
N LEU A 91 -5.43 -2.50 -14.33
CA LEU A 91 -4.75 -3.46 -13.47
C LEU A 91 -3.36 -3.79 -14.03
N ASP A 92 -3.27 -4.00 -15.35
CA ASP A 92 -2.01 -4.25 -16.06
C ASP A 92 -1.07 -3.04 -15.93
N ALA A 93 -1.58 -1.82 -16.16
CA ALA A 93 -0.80 -0.59 -16.01
C ALA A 93 -0.31 -0.36 -14.57
N ALA A 94 -1.13 -0.69 -13.56
CA ALA A 94 -0.73 -0.61 -12.16
C ALA A 94 0.41 -1.60 -11.84
N GLN A 95 0.32 -2.83 -12.36
CA GLN A 95 1.37 -3.83 -12.18
C GLN A 95 2.69 -3.41 -12.85
N GLU A 96 2.64 -2.89 -14.08
CA GLU A 96 3.82 -2.36 -14.76
C GLU A 96 4.48 -1.22 -13.98
N ARG A 97 3.65 -0.33 -13.41
CA ARG A 97 4.12 0.80 -12.59
C ARG A 97 4.78 0.31 -11.31
N PHE A 98 4.20 -0.70 -10.64
CA PHE A 98 4.80 -1.34 -9.47
C PHE A 98 6.15 -1.99 -9.80
N LEU A 99 6.23 -2.76 -10.89
CA LEU A 99 7.49 -3.39 -11.30
C LEU A 99 8.58 -2.37 -11.65
N ARG A 100 8.20 -1.23 -12.24
CA ARG A 100 9.13 -0.13 -12.49
C ARG A 100 9.63 0.49 -11.19
N TYR A 101 8.73 0.74 -10.25
CA TYR A 101 9.04 1.29 -8.94
C TYR A 101 10.04 0.41 -8.16
N VAL A 102 9.79 -0.90 -8.11
CA VAL A 102 10.70 -1.86 -7.45
C VAL A 102 12.08 -1.92 -8.14
N ARG A 103 12.14 -1.68 -9.45
CA ARG A 103 13.41 -1.68 -10.21
C ARG A 103 14.23 -0.40 -10.01
N SER A 104 13.60 0.72 -9.70
CA SER A 104 14.27 2.01 -9.50
C SER A 104 14.70 2.24 -8.05
N ASP A 105 15.07 1.17 -7.34
CA ASP A 105 15.44 1.12 -5.92
C ASP A 105 14.40 1.63 -4.89
N GLY A 106 13.27 2.20 -5.33
CA GLY A 106 12.05 2.35 -4.52
C GLY A 106 12.23 3.09 -3.18
N ASP A 107 13.20 4.00 -3.10
CA ASP A 107 13.58 4.64 -1.83
C ASP A 107 12.50 5.58 -1.26
N ASP A 108 11.64 6.15 -2.12
CA ASP A 108 10.54 7.04 -1.73
C ASP A 108 9.17 6.34 -1.84
N SER A 109 8.24 6.67 -0.93
CA SER A 109 6.85 6.19 -1.02
C SER A 109 6.17 6.69 -2.30
N PRO A 110 5.49 5.83 -3.08
CA PRO A 110 4.74 6.25 -4.25
C PRO A 110 3.39 6.89 -3.89
N ILE A 111 2.94 6.75 -2.63
CA ILE A 111 1.67 7.28 -2.14
C ILE A 111 1.91 8.75 -1.83
N VAL A 112 1.37 9.61 -2.68
CA VAL A 112 1.55 11.06 -2.58
C VAL A 112 1.06 11.53 -1.20
N SER A 113 1.96 12.05 -0.38
CA SER A 113 1.61 12.86 0.79
C SER A 113 0.74 14.02 0.30
N GLU A 114 -0.29 14.40 1.06
CA GLU A 114 -1.06 15.60 0.73
C GLU A 114 -0.06 16.73 0.49
N PRO A 115 -0.19 17.49 -0.61
CA PRO A 115 0.66 18.66 -0.74
C PRO A 115 0.43 19.46 0.53
N ASP A 116 1.51 19.75 1.26
CA ASP A 116 1.45 20.73 2.33
C ASP A 116 0.65 21.91 1.79
N CYS A 117 -0.43 22.29 2.50
CA CYS A 117 -1.11 23.55 2.24
C CYS A 117 -0.17 24.71 2.65
N GLU A 118 1.06 24.72 2.18
CA GLU A 118 2.09 25.69 2.45
C GLU A 118 2.83 25.95 1.14
N ASN A 119 2.28 26.92 0.39
CA ASN A 119 2.94 27.94 -0.41
C ASN A 119 2.11 28.27 -1.65
N SER A 120 1.08 29.09 -1.45
CA SER A 120 0.66 30.07 -2.45
C SER A 120 1.35 31.41 -2.15
N PRO A 121 1.68 32.19 -3.20
CA PRO A 121 2.77 33.15 -3.20
C PRO A 121 2.42 34.39 -2.40
N SER A 122 3.40 34.92 -1.65
CA SER A 122 3.35 36.33 -1.26
C SER A 122 3.75 37.16 -2.48
N LEU A 123 2.87 38.11 -2.82
CA LEU A 123 2.90 39.07 -3.93
C LEU A 123 4.27 39.62 -4.32
#